data_AF-A0A956H6L9-F1
#
_entry.id   AF-A0A956H6L9-F1
#
_cell.length_a   1.000
_cell.length_b   1.000
_cell.length_c   1.000
_cell.angle_alpha   90.00
_cell.angle_beta   90.00
_cell.angle_gamma   90.00
#
_symmetry.space_group_name_H-M   'P 1'
#
loop_
_entity.id
_entity.type
_entity.pdbx_description
1 polymer ?
#
loop_
_entity_poly.entity_id
_entity_poly.type
_entity_poly.pdbx_seq_one_letter_code
_entity_poly.pdbx_strand_id
1 'polypeptide(L)'
;MACTKAPEPQKAADGIGLVEGADGNQAAVGGALPAIPDGPVAVVNGKDITSADFHGIYDLKLQKYEDRGREIPKTADRRYRKSIVDRLIYQEVLRQEAAKRNISYDKVELQQREEAQKRGIKDWDKHLKRRGETEQSLRDMYIAELLERA
;
A
#
# COMPACT_ATOMS: atom_id res chain seq x y z
N MET A 1 12.23 19.98 46.72
CA MET A 1 12.84 19.96 45.38
C MET A 1 11.82 19.41 44.43
N ALA A 2 11.32 20.25 43.52
CA ALA A 2 10.10 20.05 42.77
C ALA A 2 10.36 19.31 41.45
N CYS A 3 9.49 18.35 41.12
CA CYS A 3 9.44 17.67 39.84
C CYS A 3 9.15 18.68 38.72
N THR A 4 10.07 18.83 37.77
CA THR A 4 9.88 19.63 36.57
C THR A 4 8.97 18.88 35.59
N LYS A 5 7.82 19.48 35.32
CA LYS A 5 6.78 19.04 34.38
C LYS A 5 7.39 18.97 32.97
N ALA A 6 7.23 17.85 32.27
CA ALA A 6 7.60 17.75 30.85
C ALA A 6 6.72 18.71 30.02
N PRO A 7 7.25 19.38 28.98
CA PRO A 7 6.48 20.29 28.16
C PRO A 7 5.41 19.52 27.36
N GLU A 8 4.17 20.02 27.38
CA GLU A 8 3.07 19.48 26.61
C GLU A 8 3.32 19.68 25.10
N PRO A 9 3.02 18.69 24.25
CA PRO A 9 3.18 18.84 22.81
C PRO A 9 2.18 19.87 22.29
N GLN A 10 2.69 20.99 21.77
CA GLN A 10 1.88 21.99 21.09
C GLN A 10 1.38 21.40 19.76
N LYS A 11 0.07 21.46 19.55
CA LYS A 11 -0.59 21.17 18.28
C LYS A 11 0.00 22.14 17.24
N ALA A 12 0.53 21.62 16.13
CA ALA A 12 1.04 22.45 15.05
C ALA A 12 -0.07 23.45 14.65
N ALA A 13 0.24 24.74 14.75
CA ALA A 13 -0.62 25.81 14.29
C ALA A 13 -0.90 25.62 12.80
N ASP A 14 -2.15 25.85 12.40
CA ASP A 14 -2.61 25.86 11.02
C ASP A 14 -1.74 26.82 10.19
N GLY A 15 -0.79 26.27 9.43
CA GLY A 15 0.20 27.10 8.74
C GLY A 15 1.20 26.34 7.87
N ILE A 16 0.86 25.14 7.40
CA ILE A 16 1.60 24.56 6.27
C ILE A 16 0.96 25.15 5.01
N GLY A 17 1.59 26.19 4.49
CA GLY A 17 1.19 26.84 3.23
C GLY A 17 1.02 25.82 2.10
N LEU A 18 0.17 26.15 1.13
CA LEU A 18 0.05 25.38 -0.11
C LEU A 18 1.45 25.22 -0.72
N VAL A 19 1.91 23.98 -0.80
CA VAL A 19 2.93 23.60 -1.78
C VAL A 19 2.24 23.60 -3.14
N GLU A 20 2.47 24.65 -3.92
CA GLU A 20 2.11 24.70 -5.33
C GLU A 20 2.96 23.67 -6.09
N GLY A 21 2.40 22.50 -6.31
CA GLY A 21 2.90 21.55 -7.31
C GLY A 21 2.40 21.97 -8.68
N ALA A 22 3.29 22.46 -9.52
CA ALA A 22 3.03 22.68 -10.94
C ALA A 22 2.74 21.34 -11.65
N ASP A 23 1.67 21.37 -12.45
CA ASP A 23 1.29 20.49 -13.55
C ASP A 23 1.23 18.98 -13.32
N GLY A 24 0.05 18.54 -12.89
CA GLY A 24 -0.36 17.13 -12.92
C GLY A 24 -1.84 16.99 -12.55
N ASN A 25 -2.73 17.27 -13.52
CA ASN A 25 -4.17 17.00 -13.53
C ASN A 25 -4.84 17.02 -12.13
N GLN A 26 -5.06 18.21 -11.59
CA GLN A 26 -5.82 18.43 -10.35
C GLN A 26 -7.30 18.07 -10.56
N ALA A 27 -7.63 16.78 -10.45
CA ALA A 27 -9.00 16.37 -10.20
C ALA A 27 -9.41 16.93 -8.82
N ALA A 28 -10.27 17.95 -8.87
CA ALA A 28 -10.86 18.69 -7.76
C ALA A 28 -10.85 17.92 -6.44
N VAL A 29 -10.20 18.50 -5.43
CA VAL A 29 -10.01 17.90 -4.09
C VAL A 29 -11.36 17.71 -3.36
N GLY A 30 -12.47 18.25 -3.89
CA GLY A 30 -13.83 18.06 -3.37
C GLY A 30 -14.78 17.18 -4.19
N GLY A 31 -14.38 16.70 -5.38
CA GLY A 31 -15.24 15.91 -6.26
C GLY A 31 -15.45 14.46 -5.78
N ALA A 32 -16.51 13.81 -6.26
CA ALA A 32 -16.63 12.35 -6.16
C ALA A 32 -15.42 11.70 -6.84
N LEU A 33 -14.87 10.63 -6.24
CA LEU A 33 -13.77 9.90 -6.88
C LEU A 33 -14.29 9.22 -8.16
N PRO A 34 -13.48 9.16 -9.22
CA PRO A 34 -13.86 8.43 -10.42
C PRO A 34 -14.12 6.96 -10.09
N ALA A 35 -14.94 6.29 -10.90
CA ALA A 35 -15.11 4.84 -10.77
C ALA A 35 -13.76 4.12 -10.97
N ILE A 36 -13.59 2.98 -10.29
CA ILE A 36 -12.45 2.09 -10.57
C ILE A 36 -12.70 1.50 -11.97
N PRO A 37 -11.71 1.48 -12.88
CA PRO A 37 -11.88 0.91 -14.20
C PRO A 37 -12.23 -0.58 -14.17
N ASP A 38 -13.10 -1.02 -15.09
CA ASP A 38 -13.37 -2.45 -15.31
C ASP A 38 -12.18 -3.16 -16.00
N GLY A 39 -11.37 -2.39 -16.73
CA GLY A 39 -10.15 -2.85 -17.40
C GLY A 39 -8.90 -2.77 -16.49
N PRO A 40 -7.69 -2.82 -17.07
CA PRO A 40 -6.46 -2.69 -16.29
C PRO A 40 -6.41 -1.34 -15.56
N VAL A 41 -5.95 -1.37 -14.31
CA VAL A 41 -5.76 -0.15 -13.50
C VAL A 41 -4.47 0.58 -13.87
N ALA A 42 -3.53 -0.12 -14.49
CA ALA A 42 -2.30 0.42 -15.05
C ALA A 42 -1.71 -0.55 -16.09
N VAL A 43 -0.81 -0.06 -16.94
CA VAL A 43 -0.04 -0.88 -17.89
C VAL A 43 1.44 -0.56 -17.71
N VAL A 44 2.27 -1.58 -17.50
CA VAL A 44 3.71 -1.49 -17.26
C VAL A 44 4.45 -2.21 -18.37
N ASN A 45 5.07 -1.46 -19.29
CA ASN A 45 5.79 -1.98 -20.46
C ASN A 45 4.99 -3.03 -21.27
N GLY A 46 3.68 -2.78 -21.46
CA GLY A 46 2.79 -3.66 -22.21
C GLY A 46 2.23 -4.84 -21.40
N LYS A 47 2.51 -4.92 -20.09
CA LYS A 47 1.84 -5.85 -19.19
C LYS A 47 0.80 -5.12 -18.35
N ASP A 48 -0.40 -5.68 -18.31
CA ASP A 48 -1.52 -5.15 -17.55
C ASP A 48 -1.37 -5.42 -16.05
N ILE A 49 -1.62 -4.39 -15.25
CA ILE A 49 -1.98 -4.53 -13.83
C ILE A 49 -3.50 -4.62 -13.77
N THR A 50 -4.00 -5.79 -13.41
CA THR A 50 -5.43 -6.09 -13.55
C THR A 50 -6.27 -5.42 -12.47
N SER A 51 -7.55 -5.21 -12.76
CA SER A 51 -8.52 -4.78 -11.74
C SER A 51 -8.63 -5.80 -10.59
N ALA A 52 -8.45 -7.10 -10.87
CA ALA A 52 -8.47 -8.15 -9.86
C ALA A 52 -7.30 -8.01 -8.85
N ASP A 53 -6.09 -7.72 -9.32
CA ASP A 53 -4.93 -7.50 -8.45
C ASP A 53 -5.15 -6.30 -7.51
N PHE A 54 -5.77 -5.25 -8.06
CA PHE A 54 -6.15 -4.07 -7.31
C PHE A 54 -7.22 -4.38 -6.24
N HIS A 55 -8.31 -5.03 -6.64
CA HIS A 55 -9.44 -5.38 -5.76
C HIS A 55 -9.04 -6.35 -4.65
N GLY A 56 -8.13 -7.28 -4.91
CA GLY A 56 -7.60 -8.20 -3.89
C GLY A 56 -7.00 -7.51 -2.66
N ILE A 57 -6.53 -6.27 -2.79
CA ILE A 57 -6.03 -5.45 -1.67
C ILE A 57 -7.05 -4.38 -1.27
N TYR A 58 -7.67 -3.72 -2.25
CA TYR A 58 -8.60 -2.61 -2.02
C TYR A 58 -9.84 -3.03 -1.22
N ASP A 59 -10.43 -4.18 -1.56
CA ASP A 59 -11.64 -4.67 -0.90
C ASP A 59 -11.38 -5.01 0.57
N LEU A 60 -10.17 -5.47 0.90
CA LEU A 60 -9.76 -5.68 2.30
C LEU A 60 -9.64 -4.36 3.07
N LYS A 61 -9.22 -3.27 2.41
CA LYS A 61 -9.22 -1.95 3.03
C LYS A 61 -10.65 -1.47 3.25
N LEU A 62 -11.56 -1.70 2.31
CA LEU A 62 -12.97 -1.32 2.43
C LEU A 62 -13.68 -2.11 3.53
N GLN A 63 -13.56 -3.44 3.53
CA GLN A 63 -14.13 -4.35 4.54
C GLN A 63 -13.74 -3.92 5.96
N LYS A 64 -12.52 -3.42 6.14
CA LYS A 64 -12.05 -2.93 7.44
C LYS A 64 -12.87 -1.73 7.94
N TYR A 65 -13.40 -0.87 7.07
CA TYR A 65 -14.30 0.22 7.47
C TYR A 65 -15.72 -0.29 7.72
N GLU A 66 -16.20 -1.18 6.86
CA GLU A 66 -17.51 -1.82 6.99
C GLU A 66 -17.64 -2.61 8.31
N ASP A 67 -16.62 -3.37 8.69
CA ASP A 67 -16.53 -4.09 9.97
C ASP A 67 -16.66 -3.17 11.19
N ARG A 68 -16.39 -1.86 11.03
CA ARG A 68 -16.56 -0.84 12.08
C ARG A 68 -17.87 -0.06 11.96
N GLY A 69 -18.75 -0.41 11.03
CA GLY A 69 -19.98 0.32 10.72
C GLY A 69 -19.69 1.75 10.24
N ARG A 70 -18.57 1.96 9.53
CA ARG A 70 -18.17 3.27 9.02
C ARG A 70 -17.99 3.20 7.52
N GLU A 71 -18.36 4.27 6.84
CA GLU A 71 -17.96 4.48 5.45
C GLU A 71 -16.50 4.92 5.38
N ILE A 72 -15.85 4.64 4.25
CA ILE A 72 -14.50 5.11 4.00
C ILE A 72 -14.52 6.62 3.68
N PRO A 73 -13.74 7.45 4.38
CA PRO A 73 -13.59 8.85 4.00
C PRO A 73 -12.97 8.99 2.60
N LYS A 74 -13.48 9.90 1.77
CA LYS A 74 -12.99 10.13 0.38
C LYS A 74 -11.47 10.35 0.30
N THR A 75 -10.89 11.04 1.29
CA THR A 75 -9.44 11.27 1.34
C THR A 75 -8.66 9.99 1.60
N ALA A 76 -9.19 9.09 2.46
CA ALA A 76 -8.61 7.78 2.71
C ALA A 76 -8.75 6.87 1.49
N ASP A 77 -9.92 6.88 0.83
CA ASP A 77 -10.17 6.12 -0.39
C ASP A 77 -9.18 6.52 -1.50
N ARG A 78 -9.09 7.83 -1.82
CA ARG A 78 -8.13 8.36 -2.81
C ARG A 78 -6.71 7.89 -2.52
N ARG A 79 -6.29 7.97 -1.26
CA ARG A 79 -4.95 7.56 -0.82
C ARG A 79 -4.75 6.05 -1.01
N TYR A 80 -5.72 5.22 -0.65
CA TYR A 80 -5.61 3.77 -0.85
C TYR A 80 -5.51 3.41 -2.31
N ARG A 81 -6.41 3.93 -3.15
CA ARG A 81 -6.37 3.68 -4.61
C ARG A 81 -5.00 4.00 -5.19
N LYS A 82 -4.48 5.19 -4.89
CA LYS A 82 -3.12 5.59 -5.33
C LYS A 82 -2.06 4.64 -4.80
N SER A 83 -2.03 4.40 -3.49
CA SER A 83 -0.97 3.58 -2.87
C SER A 83 -0.94 2.13 -3.35
N ILE A 84 -2.11 1.55 -3.65
CA ILE A 84 -2.23 0.17 -4.14
C ILE A 84 -1.73 0.11 -5.58
N VAL A 85 -2.18 1.03 -6.45
CA VAL A 85 -1.72 1.09 -7.84
C VAL A 85 -0.21 1.33 -7.92
N ASP A 86 0.30 2.32 -7.19
CA ASP A 86 1.75 2.62 -7.16
C ASP A 86 2.56 1.39 -6.72
N ARG A 87 2.11 0.67 -5.69
CA ARG A 87 2.76 -0.55 -5.22
C ARG A 87 2.75 -1.64 -6.29
N LEU A 88 1.62 -1.91 -6.93
CA LEU A 88 1.51 -2.95 -7.96
C LEU A 88 2.39 -2.63 -9.17
N ILE A 89 2.41 -1.36 -9.59
CA ILE A 89 3.31 -0.88 -10.65
C ILE A 89 4.77 -1.11 -10.23
N TYR A 90 5.15 -0.70 -9.02
CA TYR A 90 6.52 -0.84 -8.54
C TYR A 90 6.99 -2.30 -8.51
N GLN A 91 6.16 -3.19 -7.97
CA GLN A 91 6.44 -4.63 -7.93
C GLN A 91 6.63 -5.20 -9.34
N GLU A 92 5.80 -4.78 -10.30
CA GLU A 92 5.92 -5.25 -11.67
C GLU A 92 7.15 -4.69 -12.39
N VAL A 93 7.49 -3.41 -12.20
CA VAL A 93 8.72 -2.82 -12.73
C VAL A 93 9.94 -3.60 -12.24
N LEU A 94 10.03 -3.86 -10.93
CA LEU A 94 11.13 -4.63 -10.36
C LEU A 94 11.20 -6.06 -10.94
N ARG A 95 10.05 -6.74 -11.06
CA ARG A 95 9.98 -8.07 -11.66
C ARG A 95 10.49 -8.07 -13.10
N GLN A 96 10.10 -7.09 -13.90
CA GLN A 96 10.53 -6.99 -15.30
C GLN A 96 12.02 -6.65 -15.42
N GLU A 97 12.53 -5.72 -14.61
CA GLU A 97 13.95 -5.36 -14.62
C GLU A 97 14.83 -6.52 -14.15
N ALA A 98 14.41 -7.23 -13.11
CA ALA A 98 15.10 -8.44 -12.65
C ALA A 98 15.13 -9.52 -13.74
N ALA A 99 14.00 -9.76 -14.42
CA ALA A 99 13.92 -10.71 -15.53
C ALA A 99 14.85 -10.32 -16.70
N LYS A 100 14.89 -9.04 -17.09
CA LYS A 100 15.81 -8.54 -18.13
C LYS A 100 17.28 -8.76 -17.77
N ARG A 101 17.62 -8.68 -16.48
CA ARG A 101 18.98 -8.82 -15.96
C ARG A 101 19.32 -10.25 -15.53
N ASN A 102 18.39 -11.19 -15.67
CA ASN A 102 18.49 -12.55 -15.13
C ASN A 102 18.80 -12.59 -13.62
N ILE A 103 18.33 -11.59 -12.88
CA ILE A 103 18.43 -11.53 -11.43
C ILE A 103 17.25 -12.30 -10.84
N SER A 104 17.54 -13.18 -9.89
CA SER A 104 16.53 -13.92 -9.12
C SER A 104 16.66 -13.55 -7.64
N TYR A 105 15.54 -13.53 -6.92
CA TYR A 105 15.54 -13.35 -5.47
C TYR A 105 15.92 -14.66 -4.75
N ASP A 106 16.52 -14.54 -3.57
CA ASP A 106 16.83 -15.69 -2.72
C ASP A 106 15.54 -16.26 -2.07
N LYS A 107 15.22 -17.51 -2.41
CA LYS A 107 14.05 -18.21 -1.88
C LYS A 107 14.19 -18.55 -0.40
N VAL A 108 15.40 -18.77 0.09
CA VAL A 108 15.67 -19.04 1.51
C VAL A 108 15.45 -17.76 2.31
N GLU A 109 15.92 -16.62 1.83
CA GLU A 109 15.66 -15.32 2.48
C GLU A 109 14.16 -15.00 2.49
N LEU A 110 13.45 -15.26 1.39
CA LEU A 110 11.99 -15.11 1.34
C LEU A 110 11.28 -15.98 2.40
N GLN A 111 11.64 -17.25 2.52
CA GLN A 111 11.04 -18.15 3.50
C GLN A 111 11.33 -17.67 4.93
N GLN A 112 12.58 -17.29 5.23
CA GLN A 112 12.96 -16.76 6.54
C GLN A 112 12.17 -15.49 6.89
N ARG A 113 11.93 -14.61 5.91
CA ARG A 113 11.12 -13.40 6.06
C ARG A 113 9.66 -13.73 6.38
N GLU A 114 9.08 -14.69 5.68
CA GLU A 114 7.70 -15.15 5.90
C GLU A 114 7.53 -15.81 7.27
N GLU A 115 8.47 -16.67 7.66
CA GLU A 115 8.49 -17.30 8.99
C GLU A 115 8.66 -16.24 10.10
N ALA A 116 9.57 -15.28 9.91
CA ALA A 116 9.75 -14.18 10.85
C ALA A 116 8.50 -13.33 11.00
N GLN A 117 7.78 -13.07 9.91
CA GLN A 117 6.53 -12.33 9.92
C GLN A 117 5.41 -13.08 10.67
N LYS A 118 5.35 -14.41 10.56
CA LYS A 118 4.33 -15.26 11.23
C LYS A 118 4.66 -15.54 12.71
N ARG A 119 5.92 -15.42 13.10
CA ARG A 119 6.41 -15.78 14.44
C ARG A 119 5.64 -15.08 15.56
N GLY A 120 5.12 -15.88 16.50
CA GLY A 120 4.39 -15.36 17.66
C GLY A 120 2.96 -14.88 17.38
N ILE A 121 2.48 -14.97 16.13
CA ILE A 121 1.10 -14.64 15.78
C ILE A 121 0.26 -15.92 15.89
N LYS A 122 -0.68 -15.93 16.84
CA LYS A 122 -1.56 -17.09 17.09
C LYS A 122 -2.64 -17.28 16.04
N ASP A 123 -3.18 -16.18 15.52
CA ASP A 123 -4.26 -16.15 14.53
C ASP A 123 -3.80 -15.29 13.35
N TRP A 124 -3.29 -15.98 12.34
CA TRP A 124 -2.66 -15.36 11.18
C TRP A 124 -3.70 -14.72 10.24
N ASP A 125 -4.84 -15.36 10.03
CA ASP A 125 -5.90 -14.83 9.17
C ASP A 125 -6.50 -13.56 9.76
N LYS A 126 -6.73 -13.51 11.08
CA LYS A 126 -7.15 -12.27 11.74
C LYS A 126 -6.09 -11.19 11.67
N HIS A 127 -4.81 -11.56 11.73
CA HIS A 127 -3.72 -10.60 11.55
C HIS A 127 -3.74 -9.98 10.15
N LEU A 128 -3.88 -10.80 9.11
CA LEU A 128 -4.01 -10.38 7.72
C LEU A 128 -5.23 -9.47 7.50
N LYS A 129 -6.40 -9.89 7.98
CA LYS A 129 -7.63 -9.07 7.92
C LYS A 129 -7.44 -7.71 8.58
N ARG A 130 -6.78 -7.63 9.73
CA ARG A 130 -6.49 -6.36 10.42
C ARG A 130 -5.55 -5.44 9.63
N ARG A 131 -4.56 -6.03 8.94
CA ARG A 131 -3.65 -5.31 8.02
C ARG A 131 -4.35 -4.90 6.72
N GLY A 132 -5.40 -5.61 6.34
CA GLY A 132 -6.05 -5.49 5.04
C GLY A 132 -5.11 -5.94 3.94
N GLU A 133 -4.50 -7.12 4.09
CA GLU A 133 -3.56 -7.73 3.16
C GLU A 133 -3.88 -9.23 3.05
N THR A 134 -3.43 -9.88 1.98
CA THR A 134 -3.44 -11.34 1.84
C THR A 134 -2.04 -11.91 2.06
N GLU A 135 -1.90 -13.22 2.21
CA GLU A 135 -0.57 -13.84 2.20
C GLU A 135 0.18 -13.54 0.90
N GLN A 136 -0.52 -13.62 -0.23
CA GLN A 136 0.06 -13.38 -1.55
C GLN A 136 0.53 -11.93 -1.68
N SER A 137 -0.29 -10.95 -1.26
CA SER A 137 0.10 -9.53 -1.34
C SER A 137 1.35 -9.24 -0.49
N LEU A 138 1.48 -9.84 0.70
CA LEU A 138 2.67 -9.72 1.53
C LEU A 138 3.89 -10.41 0.90
N ARG A 139 3.73 -11.62 0.36
CA ARG A 139 4.79 -12.33 -0.36
C ARG A 139 5.30 -11.51 -1.53
N ASP A 140 4.42 -10.92 -2.34
CA ASP A 140 4.81 -10.08 -3.48
C ASP A 140 5.55 -8.80 -3.03
N MET A 141 5.26 -8.27 -1.83
CA MET A 141 6.08 -7.18 -1.27
C MET A 141 7.48 -7.64 -0.93
N TYR A 142 7.62 -8.80 -0.29
CA TYR A 142 8.93 -9.31 0.09
C TYR A 142 9.76 -9.71 -1.13
N ILE A 143 9.14 -10.29 -2.16
CA ILE A 143 9.82 -10.55 -3.42
C ILE A 143 10.35 -9.25 -4.03
N ALA A 144 9.54 -8.18 -4.07
CA ALA A 144 10.00 -6.89 -4.56
C ALA A 144 11.15 -6.31 -3.70
N GLU A 145 11.07 -6.37 -2.37
CA GLU A 145 12.15 -5.95 -1.46
C GLU A 145 13.46 -6.72 -1.74
N LEU A 146 13.38 -8.02 -2.00
CA LEU A 146 14.54 -8.85 -2.32
C LEU A 146 15.11 -8.55 -3.70
N LEU A 147 14.26 -8.33 -4.70
CA LEU A 147 14.68 -7.96 -6.05
C LEU A 147 15.31 -6.56 -6.11
N GLU A 148 14.86 -5.63 -5.27
CA GLU A 148 15.44 -4.30 -5.17
C GLU A 148 16.85 -4.31 -4.58
N ARG A 149 17.14 -5.28 -3.70
CA ARG A 149 18.45 -5.41 -3.02
C ARG A 149 19.45 -6.30 -3.77
N ALA A 150 19.00 -7.03 -4.79
CA ALA A 150 19.81 -7.98 -5.56
C ALA A 150 20.57 -7.29 -6.71
#